data_AF-A0A8H8RHX8-F1
#
_entry.id   AF-A0A8H8RHX8-F1
#
_cell.length_a   1.000
_cell.length_b   1.000
_cell.length_c   1.000
_cell.angle_alpha   90.00
_cell.angle_beta   90.00
_cell.angle_gamma   90.00
#
_symmetry.space_group_name_H-M   'P 1'
#
loop_
_entity.id
_entity.type
_entity.pdbx_description
1 polymer ?
#
loop_
_entity_poly.entity_id
_entity_poly.type
_entity_poly.pdbx_seq_one_letter_code
_entity_poly.pdbx_strand_id
1 'polypeptide(L)'
;MPFLSTIKSIGSRIIPRRHKQPPDSQEQSLGTGKQAETSHSLPPLKTVNLPLVLPEHRFALADQGWSKITYQIPVEKDGLYSSAQTLFQASKSFFDLPTAQKHIYKTKEGSEEGWSFVEGEKEFITLRSLDNTPPELLEAARTFWEVAGDLLNDQLGRIAESLELPAEALDVYSKPCSRLSLEKTATMLRLFRYEGFEKDQPRIVAER
;
A
#
# COMPACT_ATOMS: atom_id res chain seq x y z
N MET A 1 -34.71 -3.92 50.15
CA MET A 1 -33.86 -2.83 50.66
C MET A 1 -33.14 -2.20 49.47
N PRO A 2 -33.44 -0.94 49.12
CA PRO A 2 -32.85 -0.24 47.98
C PRO A 2 -31.65 0.61 48.42
N PHE A 3 -30.58 0.62 47.63
CA PHE A 3 -29.49 1.59 47.77
C PHE A 3 -29.63 2.67 46.70
N LEU A 4 -29.60 3.92 47.17
CA LEU A 4 -29.94 5.15 46.48
C LEU A 4 -28.85 5.57 45.48
N SER A 5 -29.29 6.00 44.30
CA SER A 5 -28.52 6.76 43.33
C SER A 5 -28.30 8.19 43.82
N THR A 6 -27.10 8.74 43.62
CA THR A 6 -26.84 10.17 43.78
C THR A 6 -26.17 10.72 42.53
N ILE A 7 -26.90 11.57 41.82
CA ILE A 7 -26.44 12.39 40.70
C ILE A 7 -25.77 13.63 41.30
N LYS A 8 -24.55 13.96 40.86
CA LYS A 8 -23.95 15.28 41.07
C LYS A 8 -23.57 15.91 39.72
N SER A 9 -24.39 16.89 39.34
CA SER A 9 -24.14 17.90 38.32
C SER A 9 -23.01 18.82 38.76
N ILE A 10 -22.06 19.10 37.87
CA ILE A 10 -21.11 20.22 37.99
C ILE A 10 -21.17 21.00 36.68
N GLY A 11 -21.97 22.06 36.69
CA GLY A 11 -21.88 23.14 35.71
C GLY A 11 -20.75 24.09 36.11
N SER A 12 -19.74 24.24 35.26
CA SER A 12 -18.70 25.24 35.44
C SER A 12 -19.04 26.50 34.65
N ARG A 13 -19.28 27.58 35.41
CA ARG A 13 -19.60 28.92 34.94
C ARG A 13 -18.39 29.57 34.27
N ILE A 14 -18.66 30.19 33.12
CA ILE A 14 -17.77 31.11 32.40
C ILE A 14 -17.64 32.40 33.24
N ILE A 15 -16.41 32.80 33.55
CA ILE A 15 -16.09 34.11 34.15
C ILE A 15 -15.27 34.92 33.13
N PRO A 16 -15.66 36.16 32.80
CA PRO A 16 -15.04 36.95 31.74
C PRO A 16 -13.73 37.59 32.24
N ARG A 17 -12.64 37.41 31.50
CA ARG A 17 -11.37 38.10 31.78
C ARG A 17 -11.43 39.53 31.23
N ARG A 18 -11.35 40.46 32.18
CA ARG A 18 -11.36 41.91 32.01
C ARG A 18 -10.06 42.39 31.33
N HIS A 19 -10.24 43.30 30.38
CA HIS A 19 -9.23 44.09 29.67
C HIS A 19 -8.08 44.59 30.56
N LYS A 20 -6.85 44.43 30.07
CA LYS A 20 -5.76 45.38 30.30
C LYS A 20 -5.39 46.01 28.96
N GLN A 21 -5.57 47.32 28.84
CA GLN A 21 -5.05 48.13 27.74
C GLN A 21 -3.51 48.22 27.81
N PRO A 22 -2.85 48.35 26.65
CA PRO A 22 -1.40 48.48 26.53
C PRO A 22 -0.95 49.94 26.77
N PRO A 23 0.31 50.18 27.14
CA PRO A 23 0.89 51.53 27.09
C PRO A 23 1.24 51.92 25.66
N ASP A 24 0.96 53.20 25.37
CA ASP A 24 1.08 53.91 24.10
C ASP A 24 2.48 53.86 23.44
N SER A 25 2.42 53.66 22.12
CA SER A 25 3.05 54.49 21.08
C SER A 25 4.56 54.73 21.11
N GLN A 26 5.28 53.98 20.27
CA GLN A 26 6.18 54.59 19.30
C GLN A 26 5.82 54.10 17.90
N GLU A 27 5.24 55.00 17.12
CA GLU A 27 5.11 54.90 15.67
C GLU A 27 6.52 54.81 15.05
N GLN A 28 6.83 53.68 14.43
CA GLN A 28 7.78 53.66 13.31
C GLN A 28 7.06 53.11 12.08
N SER A 29 6.61 54.10 11.30
CA SER A 29 6.40 54.13 9.85
C SER A 29 6.33 52.80 9.09
N LEU A 30 5.18 52.64 8.44
CA LEU A 30 4.90 51.76 7.31
C LEU A 30 6.11 51.50 6.41
N GLY A 31 6.61 50.27 6.47
CA GLY A 31 7.13 49.59 5.29
C GLY A 31 6.01 48.72 4.73
N THR A 32 5.32 49.19 3.70
CA THR A 32 4.44 48.38 2.84
C THR A 32 5.26 47.33 2.09
N GLY A 33 5.72 46.32 2.81
CA GLY A 33 6.19 45.08 2.22
C GLY A 33 4.96 44.32 1.76
N LYS A 34 4.72 44.31 0.44
CA LYS A 34 3.85 43.32 -0.20
C LYS A 34 4.24 41.95 0.36
N GLN A 35 3.43 41.39 1.25
CA GLN A 35 3.37 39.94 1.41
C GLN A 35 2.87 39.45 0.07
N ALA A 36 3.81 39.13 -0.82
CA ALA A 36 3.51 38.29 -1.96
C ALA A 36 2.98 37.00 -1.35
N GLU A 37 1.68 36.78 -1.49
CA GLU A 37 1.11 35.45 -1.45
C GLU A 37 1.86 34.67 -2.53
N THR A 38 2.98 34.06 -2.15
CA THR A 38 3.64 33.07 -2.97
C THR A 38 2.64 31.92 -3.03
N SER A 39 1.85 31.91 -4.11
CA SER A 39 1.12 30.73 -4.52
C SER A 39 2.11 29.58 -4.48
N HIS A 40 2.00 28.70 -3.48
CA HIS A 40 2.78 27.47 -3.40
C HIS A 40 2.26 26.51 -4.47
N SER A 41 2.42 26.92 -5.73
CA SER A 41 2.27 26.07 -6.89
C SER A 41 3.52 25.22 -6.91
N LEU A 42 3.37 23.94 -6.56
CA LEU A 42 4.43 22.97 -6.82
C LEU A 42 4.74 22.97 -8.33
N PRO A 43 6.01 22.78 -8.72
CA PRO A 43 6.33 22.62 -10.14
C PRO A 43 5.56 21.43 -10.73
N PRO A 44 5.12 21.51 -11.99
CA PRO A 44 4.44 20.39 -12.63
C PRO A 44 5.39 19.20 -12.77
N LEU A 45 4.85 17.98 -12.66
CA LEU A 45 5.62 16.75 -12.86
C LEU A 45 6.20 16.71 -14.28
N LYS A 46 7.46 16.28 -14.41
CA LYS A 46 8.05 16.00 -15.71
C LYS A 46 7.40 14.78 -16.34
N THR A 47 7.11 14.87 -17.63
CA THR A 47 6.61 13.71 -18.36
C THR A 47 7.75 12.70 -18.53
N VAL A 48 7.55 11.50 -18.00
CA VAL A 48 8.48 10.37 -18.11
C VAL A 48 7.77 9.17 -18.73
N ASN A 49 8.53 8.27 -19.35
CA ASN A 49 8.01 6.99 -19.82
C ASN A 49 8.22 5.94 -18.73
N LEU A 50 7.14 5.49 -18.12
CA LEU A 50 7.19 4.39 -17.15
C LEU A 50 7.37 3.05 -17.89
N PRO A 51 8.26 2.16 -17.43
CA PRO A 51 8.42 0.83 -17.99
C PRO A 51 7.08 0.10 -18.10
N LEU A 52 6.86 -0.52 -19.27
CA LEU A 52 5.66 -1.27 -19.63
C LEU A 52 4.35 -0.46 -19.61
N VAL A 53 4.37 0.86 -19.42
CA VAL A 53 3.16 1.71 -19.52
C VAL A 53 3.09 2.30 -20.91
N LEU A 54 1.95 2.10 -21.59
CA LEU A 54 1.74 2.66 -22.93
C LEU A 54 1.66 4.20 -22.90
N PRO A 55 2.05 4.90 -23.98
CA PRO A 55 1.99 6.36 -24.05
C PRO A 55 0.60 6.95 -23.75
N GLU A 56 -0.48 6.26 -24.14
CA GLU A 56 -1.85 6.68 -23.81
C GLU A 56 -2.20 6.60 -22.31
N HIS A 57 -1.40 5.91 -21.50
CA HIS A 57 -1.62 5.73 -20.06
C HIS A 57 -0.62 6.50 -19.18
N ARG A 58 0.28 7.29 -19.78
CA ARG A 58 1.38 7.97 -19.06
C ARG A 58 0.94 8.93 -17.96
N PHE A 59 -0.24 9.54 -18.07
CA PHE A 59 -0.77 10.48 -17.07
C PHE A 59 -1.68 9.81 -16.03
N ALA A 60 -2.09 8.56 -16.27
CA ALA A 60 -3.07 7.88 -15.42
C ALA A 60 -2.62 7.78 -13.96
N LEU A 61 -1.32 7.56 -13.71
CA LEU A 61 -0.79 7.48 -12.36
C LEU A 61 -0.95 8.79 -11.59
N ALA A 62 -0.63 9.93 -12.22
CA ALA A 62 -0.75 11.25 -11.58
C ALA A 62 -2.21 11.68 -11.43
N ASP A 63 -3.06 11.38 -12.41
CA ASP A 63 -4.46 11.84 -12.46
C ASP A 63 -5.40 10.95 -11.63
N GLN A 64 -5.12 9.65 -11.54
CA GLN A 64 -6.05 8.64 -10.99
C GLN A 64 -5.46 7.85 -9.81
N GLY A 65 -4.15 7.97 -9.56
CA GLY A 65 -3.44 7.18 -8.56
C GLY A 65 -3.12 5.74 -8.99
N TRP A 66 -3.38 5.37 -10.24
CA TRP A 66 -3.06 4.05 -10.79
C TRP A 66 -2.80 4.10 -12.30
N SER A 67 -2.07 3.13 -12.83
CA SER A 67 -1.86 2.96 -14.28
C SER A 67 -1.85 1.48 -14.66
N LYS A 68 -1.84 1.20 -15.97
CA LYS A 68 -1.77 -0.15 -16.53
C LYS A 68 -0.39 -0.41 -17.09
N ILE A 69 0.18 -1.55 -16.72
CA ILE A 69 1.32 -2.12 -17.42
C ILE A 69 0.83 -3.07 -18.52
N THR A 70 1.60 -3.15 -19.60
CA THR A 70 1.36 -4.00 -20.76
C THR A 70 2.50 -4.99 -20.87
N TYR A 71 2.17 -6.27 -21.04
CA TYR A 71 3.18 -7.29 -21.26
C TYR A 71 3.90 -7.07 -22.59
N GLN A 72 5.17 -7.42 -22.62
CA GLN A 72 5.98 -7.43 -23.83
C GLN A 72 5.40 -8.41 -24.85
N ILE A 73 5.47 -8.06 -26.14
CA ILE A 73 5.01 -8.91 -27.24
C ILE A 73 6.25 -9.52 -27.91
N PRO A 74 6.30 -10.85 -28.12
CA PRO A 74 5.26 -11.84 -27.82
C PRO A 74 5.14 -12.15 -26.31
N VAL A 75 3.91 -12.32 -25.81
CA VAL A 75 3.59 -12.42 -24.37
C VAL A 75 4.22 -13.64 -23.70
N GLU A 76 4.48 -14.70 -24.46
CA GLU A 76 5.13 -15.92 -23.99
C GLU A 76 6.59 -15.70 -23.60
N LYS A 77 7.20 -14.60 -24.05
CA LYS A 77 8.56 -14.19 -23.68
C LYS A 77 8.58 -13.16 -22.54
N ASP A 78 7.43 -12.67 -22.11
CA ASP A 78 7.34 -11.71 -21.02
C ASP A 78 7.58 -12.40 -19.67
N GLY A 79 8.61 -11.96 -18.96
CA GLY A 79 9.02 -12.53 -17.67
C GLY A 79 7.97 -12.31 -16.57
N LEU A 80 7.28 -11.16 -16.58
CA LEU A 80 6.27 -10.86 -15.59
C LEU A 80 5.02 -11.70 -15.81
N TYR A 81 4.58 -11.86 -17.06
CA TYR A 81 3.45 -12.71 -17.43
C TYR A 81 3.72 -14.17 -17.06
N SER A 82 4.83 -14.73 -17.50
CA SER A 82 5.17 -16.14 -17.27
C SER A 82 5.35 -16.46 -15.78
N SER A 83 6.01 -15.60 -15.01
CA SER A 83 6.15 -15.76 -13.55
C SER A 83 4.82 -15.61 -12.82
N ALA A 84 3.96 -14.66 -13.23
CA ALA A 84 2.62 -14.50 -12.67
C ALA A 84 1.74 -15.73 -12.93
N GLN A 85 1.74 -16.28 -14.15
CA GLN A 85 0.99 -17.50 -14.47
C GLN A 85 1.46 -18.68 -13.61
N THR A 86 2.77 -18.84 -13.46
CA THR A 86 3.35 -19.89 -12.61
C THR A 86 2.93 -19.71 -11.15
N LEU A 87 2.97 -18.48 -10.63
CA LEU A 87 2.52 -18.16 -9.28
C LEU A 87 1.01 -18.42 -9.07
N PHE A 88 0.18 -18.08 -10.05
CA PHE A 88 -1.27 -18.38 -10.00
C PHE A 88 -1.55 -19.88 -10.03
N GLN A 89 -0.75 -20.66 -10.77
CA GLN A 89 -0.91 -22.11 -10.78
C GLN A 89 -0.47 -22.72 -9.45
N ALA A 90 0.66 -22.26 -8.91
CA ALA A 90 1.14 -22.67 -7.58
C ALA A 90 0.15 -22.30 -6.47
N SER A 91 -0.46 -21.11 -6.55
CA SER A 91 -1.46 -20.67 -5.56
C SER A 91 -2.71 -21.54 -5.57
N LYS A 92 -3.19 -21.96 -6.75
CA LYS A 92 -4.27 -22.95 -6.84
C LYS A 92 -3.89 -24.26 -6.16
N SER A 93 -2.71 -24.80 -6.47
CA SER A 93 -2.22 -26.04 -5.86
C SER A 93 -2.13 -25.93 -4.33
N PHE A 94 -1.63 -24.82 -3.80
CA PHE A 94 -1.61 -24.57 -2.35
C PHE A 94 -3.02 -24.51 -1.75
N PHE A 95 -3.94 -23.76 -2.37
CA PHE A 95 -5.29 -23.61 -1.82
C PHE A 95 -6.12 -24.90 -1.90
N ASP A 96 -5.81 -25.79 -2.83
CA ASP A 96 -6.42 -27.12 -2.96
C ASP A 96 -5.92 -28.12 -1.92
N LEU A 97 -4.88 -27.79 -1.14
CA LEU A 97 -4.44 -28.61 -0.02
C LEU A 97 -5.54 -28.72 1.06
N PRO A 98 -5.60 -29.85 1.79
CA PRO A 98 -6.46 -29.97 2.96
C PRO A 98 -6.23 -28.85 3.97
N THR A 99 -7.32 -28.34 4.57
CA THR A 99 -7.26 -27.24 5.55
C THR A 99 -6.27 -27.51 6.69
N ALA A 100 -6.16 -28.76 7.16
CA ALA A 100 -5.20 -29.14 8.20
C ALA A 100 -3.74 -28.89 7.79
N GLN A 101 -3.40 -29.08 6.51
CA GLN A 101 -2.06 -28.79 5.99
C GLN A 101 -1.84 -27.29 5.85
N LYS A 102 -2.84 -26.52 5.41
CA LYS A 102 -2.73 -25.05 5.32
C LYS A 102 -2.63 -24.37 6.69
N HIS A 103 -3.27 -24.94 7.71
CA HIS A 103 -3.30 -24.39 9.06
C HIS A 103 -1.93 -24.32 9.73
N ILE A 104 -0.93 -25.09 9.26
CA ILE A 104 0.44 -25.02 9.78
C ILE A 104 1.10 -23.66 9.48
N TYR A 105 0.64 -22.98 8.42
CA TYR A 105 1.13 -21.66 8.01
C TYR A 105 0.39 -20.51 8.69
N LYS A 106 -0.55 -20.78 9.59
CA LYS A 106 -1.23 -19.73 10.35
C LYS A 106 -0.29 -19.15 11.40
N THR A 107 -0.05 -17.84 11.36
CA THR A 107 0.83 -17.17 12.32
C THR A 107 0.04 -16.37 13.36
N LYS A 108 0.76 -15.88 14.39
CA LYS A 108 0.21 -14.92 15.36
C LYS A 108 0.08 -13.50 14.80
N GLU A 109 0.73 -13.20 13.67
CA GLU A 109 0.68 -11.89 13.00
C GLU A 109 -0.60 -11.70 12.17
N GLY A 110 -1.52 -12.67 12.21
CA GLY A 110 -2.84 -12.56 11.59
C GLY A 110 -2.74 -12.49 10.07
N SER A 111 -3.35 -11.46 9.47
CA SER A 111 -3.32 -11.23 8.02
C SER A 111 -1.97 -10.77 7.50
N GLU A 112 -1.06 -10.34 8.38
CA GLU A 112 0.23 -9.76 7.99
C GLU A 112 1.28 -10.81 7.61
N GLU A 113 1.08 -12.08 8.00
CA GLU A 113 1.95 -13.18 7.61
C GLU A 113 1.24 -14.53 7.71
N GLY A 114 1.43 -15.39 6.71
CA GLY A 114 0.92 -16.75 6.70
C GLY A 114 -0.52 -16.87 6.22
N TRP A 115 -1.12 -18.03 6.46
CA TRP A 115 -2.44 -18.38 5.94
C TRP A 115 -3.56 -17.92 6.87
N SER A 116 -4.61 -17.35 6.27
CA SER A 116 -5.82 -16.90 6.93
C SER A 116 -7.05 -17.32 6.15
N PHE A 117 -8.15 -17.55 6.86
CA PHE A 117 -9.40 -18.04 6.34
C PHE A 117 -10.56 -17.25 6.94
N VAL A 118 -11.43 -16.75 6.07
CA VAL A 118 -12.69 -16.12 6.43
C VAL A 118 -13.80 -16.93 5.77
N GLU A 119 -14.53 -17.68 6.61
CA GLU A 119 -15.58 -18.59 6.19
C GLU A 119 -16.65 -17.88 5.36
N GLY A 120 -16.92 -18.40 4.16
CA GLY A 120 -17.93 -17.87 3.24
C GLY A 120 -17.52 -16.58 2.52
N GLU A 121 -16.24 -16.21 2.58
CA GLU A 121 -15.70 -15.03 1.88
C GLU A 121 -14.46 -15.34 1.07
N LYS A 122 -13.37 -15.68 1.75
CA LYS A 122 -12.06 -15.84 1.12
C LYS A 122 -11.09 -16.56 2.04
N GLU A 123 -10.10 -17.15 1.42
CA GLU A 123 -8.86 -17.52 2.07
C GLU A 123 -7.69 -16.84 1.37
N PHE A 124 -6.64 -16.61 2.14
CA PHE A 124 -5.44 -15.97 1.60
C PHE A 124 -4.21 -16.41 2.35
N ILE A 125 -3.07 -16.26 1.68
CA ILE A 125 -1.76 -16.41 2.31
C ILE A 125 -0.91 -15.18 2.01
N THR A 126 -0.26 -14.70 3.05
CA THR A 126 0.62 -13.54 3.02
C THR A 126 2.07 -13.99 3.18
N LEU A 127 2.90 -13.75 2.16
CA LEU A 127 4.32 -14.10 2.15
C LEU A 127 5.17 -12.87 2.44
N ARG A 128 6.08 -12.99 3.40
CA ARG A 128 7.05 -11.95 3.80
C ARG A 128 8.51 -12.44 3.82
N SER A 129 8.70 -13.75 3.98
CA SER A 129 10.01 -14.40 3.99
C SER A 129 9.92 -15.82 3.44
N LEU A 130 11.07 -16.40 3.11
CA LEU A 130 11.17 -17.79 2.64
C LEU A 130 10.80 -18.81 3.73
N ASP A 131 11.09 -18.52 5.00
CA ASP A 131 10.90 -19.46 6.12
C ASP A 131 9.44 -19.89 6.32
N ASN A 132 8.51 -18.96 6.10
CA ASN A 132 7.08 -19.21 6.23
C ASN A 132 6.38 -19.35 4.87
N THR A 133 7.14 -19.60 3.80
CA THR A 133 6.58 -19.85 2.47
C THR A 133 6.35 -21.35 2.26
N PRO A 134 5.12 -21.79 1.93
CA PRO A 134 4.83 -23.19 1.62
C PRO A 134 5.69 -23.73 0.47
N PRO A 135 6.12 -25.01 0.51
CA PRO A 135 6.90 -25.62 -0.57
C PRO A 135 6.24 -25.50 -1.95
N GLU A 136 4.91 -25.56 -2.02
CA GLU A 136 4.13 -25.42 -3.24
C GLU A 136 4.28 -24.02 -3.87
N LEU A 137 4.54 -23.00 -3.05
CA LEU A 137 4.64 -21.61 -3.47
C LEU A 137 6.07 -21.13 -3.65
N LEU A 138 7.06 -21.80 -3.04
CA LEU A 138 8.39 -21.26 -2.81
C LEU A 138 9.08 -20.72 -4.07
N GLU A 139 9.25 -21.57 -5.08
CA GLU A 139 9.98 -21.19 -6.30
C GLU A 139 9.19 -20.19 -7.15
N ALA A 140 7.87 -20.36 -7.24
CA ALA A 140 7.00 -19.48 -8.00
C ALA A 140 6.94 -18.07 -7.37
N ALA A 141 6.81 -18.00 -6.04
CA ALA A 141 6.81 -16.74 -5.30
C ALA A 141 8.15 -16.03 -5.38
N ARG A 142 9.27 -16.75 -5.21
CA ARG A 142 10.62 -16.17 -5.35
C ARG A 142 10.83 -15.54 -6.72
N THR A 143 10.49 -16.28 -7.78
CA THR A 143 10.66 -15.84 -9.16
C THR A 143 9.79 -14.61 -9.48
N PHE A 144 8.50 -14.67 -9.14
CA PHE A 144 7.60 -13.54 -9.39
C PHE A 144 8.01 -12.31 -8.58
N TRP A 145 8.39 -12.47 -7.31
CA TRP A 145 8.83 -11.37 -6.45
C TRP A 145 10.04 -10.65 -7.03
N GLU A 146 11.03 -11.40 -7.52
CA GLU A 146 12.21 -10.83 -8.18
C GLU A 146 11.82 -10.02 -9.42
N VAL A 147 11.06 -10.60 -10.35
CA VAL A 147 10.66 -9.93 -11.60
C VAL A 147 9.80 -8.70 -11.33
N ALA A 148 8.80 -8.82 -10.45
CA ALA A 148 7.94 -7.70 -10.08
C ALA A 148 8.71 -6.63 -9.29
N GLY A 149 9.62 -7.03 -8.40
CA GLY A 149 10.47 -6.14 -7.62
C GLY A 149 11.40 -5.31 -8.49
N ASP A 150 11.99 -5.91 -9.52
CA ASP A 150 12.83 -5.20 -10.49
C ASP A 150 12.02 -4.19 -11.30
N LEU A 151 10.85 -4.58 -11.81
CA LEU A 151 9.96 -3.67 -12.52
C LEU A 151 9.51 -2.49 -11.64
N LEU A 152 9.15 -2.75 -10.38
CA LEU A 152 8.74 -1.70 -9.43
C LEU A 152 9.89 -0.73 -9.14
N ASN A 153 11.13 -1.21 -8.99
CA ASN A 153 12.29 -0.36 -8.81
C ASN A 153 12.54 0.52 -10.05
N ASP A 154 12.47 -0.05 -11.25
CA ASP A 154 12.62 0.72 -12.49
C ASP A 154 11.54 1.80 -12.62
N GLN A 155 10.30 1.49 -12.25
CA GLN A 155 9.20 2.46 -12.23
C GLN A 155 9.41 3.55 -11.18
N LEU A 156 9.86 3.20 -9.97
CA LEU A 156 10.19 4.19 -8.93
C LEU A 156 11.32 5.11 -9.36
N GLY A 157 12.32 4.61 -10.09
CA GLY A 157 13.38 5.44 -10.65
C GLY A 157 12.85 6.48 -11.64
N ARG A 158 11.92 6.09 -12.52
CA ARG A 158 11.25 7.05 -13.42
C ARG A 158 10.36 8.04 -12.68
N ILE A 159 9.68 7.61 -11.62
CA ILE A 159 8.91 8.51 -10.77
C ILE A 159 9.83 9.53 -10.10
N ALA A 160 11.01 9.12 -9.61
CA ALA A 160 12.00 10.04 -9.05
C ALA A 160 12.46 11.08 -10.09
N GLU A 161 12.76 10.66 -11.32
CA GLU A 161 13.08 11.59 -12.43
C GLU A 161 11.93 12.57 -12.70
N SER A 162 10.67 12.12 -12.63
CA SER A 162 9.49 12.97 -12.83
C SER A 162 9.37 14.09 -11.78
N LEU A 163 9.94 13.85 -10.59
CA LEU A 163 10.00 14.75 -9.43
C LEU A 163 11.30 15.58 -9.39
N GLU A 164 12.11 15.54 -10.45
CA GLU A 164 13.44 16.17 -10.52
C GLU A 164 14.44 15.65 -9.47
N LEU A 165 14.24 14.42 -8.99
CA LEU A 165 15.17 13.72 -8.13
C LEU A 165 16.10 12.82 -8.96
N PRO A 166 17.29 12.46 -8.44
CA PRO A 166 18.07 11.37 -8.99
C PRO A 166 17.24 10.07 -9.07
N ALA A 167 17.43 9.27 -10.12
CA ALA A 167 16.66 8.03 -10.31
C ALA A 167 16.81 7.07 -9.11
N GLU A 168 17.98 7.06 -8.49
CA GLU A 168 18.32 6.26 -7.32
C GLU A 168 17.78 6.81 -5.99
N ALA A 169 17.13 7.98 -5.98
CA ALA A 169 16.72 8.64 -4.73
C ALA A 169 15.74 7.80 -3.88
N LEU A 170 14.98 6.92 -4.52
CA LEU A 170 14.01 6.05 -3.85
C LEU A 170 14.52 4.63 -3.59
N ASP A 171 15.69 4.27 -4.12
CA ASP A 171 16.26 2.92 -4.05
C ASP A 171 16.46 2.43 -2.62
N VAL A 172 16.82 3.34 -1.71
CA VAL A 172 17.05 3.03 -0.30
C VAL A 172 15.82 2.41 0.38
N TYR A 173 14.63 2.71 -0.13
CA TYR A 173 13.37 2.19 0.40
C TYR A 173 12.92 0.90 -0.27
N SER A 174 13.23 0.71 -1.56
CA SER A 174 12.65 -0.37 -2.37
C SER A 174 13.63 -1.49 -2.69
N LYS A 175 14.92 -1.21 -2.96
CA LYS A 175 15.92 -2.23 -3.31
C LYS A 175 16.12 -3.29 -2.24
N PRO A 176 16.16 -2.97 -0.92
CA PRO A 176 16.27 -4.01 0.11
C PRO A 176 15.11 -5.01 0.10
N CYS A 177 13.96 -4.64 -0.49
CA CYS A 177 12.75 -5.45 -0.52
C CYS A 177 12.47 -6.09 -1.88
N SER A 178 13.39 -5.97 -2.86
CA SER A 178 13.18 -6.44 -4.24
C SER A 178 13.34 -7.95 -4.42
N ARG A 179 13.77 -8.66 -3.36
CA ARG A 179 13.97 -10.11 -3.35
C ARG A 179 13.28 -10.70 -2.13
N LEU A 180 12.65 -11.85 -2.34
CA LEU A 180 12.13 -12.67 -1.25
C LEU A 180 13.31 -13.39 -0.58
N SER A 181 13.57 -13.08 0.68
CA SER A 181 14.71 -13.61 1.44
C SER A 181 14.25 -14.28 2.75
N LEU A 182 15.20 -14.78 3.55
CA LEU A 182 14.92 -15.28 4.89
C LEU A 182 14.54 -14.13 5.84
N GLU A 183 15.10 -12.94 5.64
CA GLU A 183 14.78 -11.76 6.42
C GLU A 183 13.42 -11.18 5.98
N LYS A 184 12.57 -10.87 6.96
CA LYS A 184 11.29 -10.21 6.71
C LYS A 184 11.54 -8.82 6.15
N THR A 185 10.86 -8.50 5.05
CA THR A 185 10.85 -7.15 4.47
C THR A 185 9.50 -6.46 4.66
N ALA A 186 9.44 -5.17 4.35
CA ALA A 186 8.19 -4.41 4.37
C ALA A 186 7.25 -4.77 3.21
N THR A 187 7.82 -5.23 2.08
CA THR A 187 7.05 -5.73 0.94
C THR A 187 6.38 -7.06 1.28
N MET A 188 5.19 -7.27 0.73
CA MET A 188 4.37 -8.45 0.99
C MET A 188 3.76 -8.95 -0.30
N LEU A 189 3.67 -10.27 -0.46
CA LEU A 189 2.91 -10.90 -1.53
C LEU A 189 1.70 -11.58 -0.92
N ARG A 190 0.51 -11.10 -1.24
CA ARG A 190 -0.76 -11.71 -0.80
C ARG A 190 -1.41 -12.45 -1.96
N LEU A 191 -1.69 -13.73 -1.75
CA LEU A 191 -2.42 -14.57 -2.69
C LEU A 191 -3.81 -14.82 -2.12
N PHE A 192 -4.85 -14.67 -2.93
CA PHE A 192 -6.24 -14.79 -2.49
C PHE A 192 -6.97 -15.87 -3.30
N ARG A 193 -7.85 -16.62 -2.63
CA ARG A 193 -8.92 -17.41 -3.22
C ARG A 193 -10.23 -16.98 -2.59
N TYR A 194 -11.13 -16.42 -3.39
CA TYR A 194 -12.46 -16.02 -2.93
C TYR A 194 -13.43 -17.21 -3.00
N GLU A 195 -14.29 -17.33 -2.00
CA GLU A 195 -15.40 -18.27 -1.96
C GLU A 195 -16.68 -17.60 -2.51
N GLY A 196 -17.64 -18.39 -2.97
CA GLY A 196 -19.03 -17.91 -3.06
C GLY A 196 -19.40 -17.04 -4.28
N PHE A 197 -18.90 -17.34 -5.49
CA PHE A 197 -19.61 -16.95 -6.72
C PHE A 197 -20.62 -18.02 -7.19
N GLU A 198 -20.95 -18.98 -6.32
CA GLU A 198 -22.08 -19.88 -6.56
C GLU A 198 -23.40 -19.12 -6.35
N LYS A 199 -23.87 -18.51 -7.44
CA LYS A 199 -25.26 -18.08 -7.74
C LYS A 199 -26.01 -17.34 -6.62
N ASP A 200 -26.15 -16.03 -6.79
CA ASP A 200 -27.30 -15.19 -6.39
C ASP A 200 -27.21 -14.20 -5.21
N GLN A 201 -26.06 -13.86 -4.60
CA GLN A 201 -26.03 -12.66 -3.73
C GLN A 201 -24.72 -11.85 -3.82
N PRO A 202 -24.79 -10.54 -4.21
CA PRO A 202 -23.65 -9.65 -4.06
C PRO A 202 -23.45 -9.33 -2.57
N ARG A 203 -22.39 -9.88 -1.97
CA ARG A 203 -21.90 -9.44 -0.66
C ARG A 203 -20.92 -8.30 -0.85
N ILE A 204 -21.20 -7.15 -0.24
CA ILE A 204 -20.22 -6.06 -0.14
C ILE A 204 -19.21 -6.48 0.93
N VAL A 205 -17.95 -6.68 0.53
CA VAL A 205 -16.87 -7.12 1.42
C VAL A 205 -15.93 -5.93 1.63
N ALA A 206 -15.90 -5.39 2.85
CA ALA A 206 -14.89 -4.44 3.30
C ALA A 206 -14.33 -4.93 4.64
N GLU A 207 -13.01 -4.96 4.75
CA GLU A 207 -12.33 -5.30 6.01
C GLU A 207 -12.62 -4.21 7.05
N ARG A 208 -13.01 -4.61 8.27
CA ARG A 208 -13.25 -3.71 9.42
C ARG A 208 -11.99 -3.54 10.25
#